data_AF-A0A8H4QPK2-F1
#
_entry.id   AF-A0A8H4QPK2-F1
#
_cell.length_a   1.000
_cell.length_b   1.000
_cell.length_c   1.000
_cell.angle_alpha   90.00
_cell.angle_beta   90.00
_cell.angle_gamma   90.00
#
_symmetry.space_group_name_H-M   'P 1'
#
loop_
_entity.id
_entity.type
_entity.pdbx_description
1 polymer ?
#
loop_
_entity_poly.entity_id
_entity_poly.type
_entity_poly.pdbx_seq_one_letter_code
_entity_poly.pdbx_strand_id
1 'polypeptide(L)'
;MVEVLKVKNCPTCYRDIKWDDLLFYMCGHRVCSDCYPDLPHNKRCPMCNLDRPGDVPRRIFLTLDDFYVDDDREEKRNTVVDGLRKIDEATPMISVEKALGKIKRAQRKDNEDPETKEKLLRAIQDLEQKFVPTFKQFSELQERIASLEHENAQLQSSKMKYKKRISEMDATLRSETEQTERQRQRAETYRTTVKQKDAELEVLKQAQEEKDKQIHLLKTKLKVLGKNQKRQAQMTTDADTSLQIELPTLTLDDGHERMSKRLHDLNSELRPHRTKRQKQSSNDQS
;
A
#
# COMPACT_ATOMS: atom_id res chain seq x y z
N MET A 1 -43.24 -58.53 -45.02
CA MET A 1 -43.95 -58.78 -43.75
C MET A 1 -42.89 -58.78 -42.67
N VAL A 2 -42.76 -57.69 -41.92
CA VAL A 2 -41.79 -57.58 -40.83
C VAL A 2 -42.35 -58.41 -39.67
N GLU A 3 -41.66 -59.49 -39.29
CA GLU A 3 -41.94 -60.16 -38.03
C GLU A 3 -41.71 -59.15 -36.91
N VAL A 4 -42.81 -58.59 -36.40
CA VAL A 4 -42.81 -57.66 -35.28
C VAL A 4 -42.05 -58.34 -34.14
N LEU A 5 -40.93 -57.74 -33.73
CA LEU A 5 -40.16 -58.11 -32.55
C LEU A 5 -41.13 -58.37 -31.38
N LYS A 6 -41.46 -59.63 -31.14
CA LYS A 6 -42.34 -60.03 -30.03
C LYS A 6 -41.57 -59.75 -28.76
N VAL A 7 -41.89 -58.66 -28.06
CA VAL A 7 -41.43 -58.45 -26.69
C VAL A 7 -42.14 -59.48 -25.84
N LYS A 8 -41.45 -60.62 -25.63
CA LYS A 8 -42.03 -61.84 -25.07
C LYS A 8 -42.37 -61.61 -23.59
N ASN A 9 -43.63 -61.29 -23.34
CA ASN A 9 -44.35 -61.43 -22.08
C ASN A 9 -43.95 -60.48 -20.93
N CYS A 10 -44.94 -60.14 -20.12
CA CYS A 10 -44.76 -59.44 -18.85
C CYS A 10 -44.14 -60.39 -17.82
N PRO A 11 -43.07 -60.02 -17.12
CA PRO A 11 -42.51 -60.88 -16.09
C PRO A 11 -43.42 -61.06 -14.86
N THR A 12 -44.40 -60.17 -14.66
CA THR A 12 -45.30 -60.20 -13.51
C THR A 12 -46.54 -61.05 -13.77
N CYS A 13 -47.19 -60.88 -14.93
CA CYS A 13 -48.43 -61.59 -15.25
C CYS A 13 -48.28 -62.65 -16.36
N TYR A 14 -47.10 -62.77 -16.97
CA TYR A 14 -46.76 -63.70 -18.06
C TYR A 14 -47.59 -63.56 -19.34
N ARG A 15 -48.48 -62.56 -19.44
CA ARG A 15 -49.24 -62.22 -20.65
C ARG A 15 -48.37 -61.47 -21.66
N ASP A 16 -48.67 -61.63 -22.94
CA ASP A 16 -48.06 -60.82 -24.00
C ASP A 16 -48.40 -59.34 -23.79
N ILE A 17 -47.38 -58.48 -23.83
CA ILE A 17 -47.54 -57.04 -23.65
C ILE A 17 -47.64 -56.39 -25.03
N LYS A 18 -48.69 -55.61 -25.27
CA LYS A 18 -48.77 -54.72 -26.44
C LYS A 18 -47.70 -53.63 -26.31
N TRP A 19 -47.14 -53.20 -27.42
CA TRP A 19 -46.10 -52.15 -27.42
C TRP A 19 -46.51 -50.88 -26.68
N ASP A 20 -47.77 -50.47 -26.82
CA ASP A 20 -48.30 -49.31 -26.11
C ASP A 20 -48.26 -49.52 -24.59
N ASP A 21 -48.53 -50.71 -24.10
CA ASP A 21 -48.66 -51.00 -22.67
C ASP A 21 -47.32 -51.36 -22.00
N LEU A 22 -46.21 -51.19 -22.73
CA LEU A 22 -44.87 -51.57 -22.28
C LEU A 22 -44.19 -50.42 -21.51
N LEU A 23 -43.88 -50.67 -20.24
CA LEU A 23 -43.14 -49.73 -19.39
C LEU A 23 -41.75 -50.27 -19.08
N PHE A 24 -40.74 -49.40 -19.17
CA PHE A 24 -39.34 -49.74 -18.85
C PHE A 24 -38.88 -49.08 -17.55
N TYR A 25 -38.17 -49.87 -16.74
CA TYR A 25 -37.37 -49.39 -15.62
C TYR A 25 -36.02 -48.88 -16.11
N MET A 26 -35.37 -48.02 -15.33
CA MET A 26 -33.99 -47.56 -15.58
C MET A 26 -32.96 -48.70 -15.62
N CYS A 27 -33.26 -49.84 -14.99
CA CYS A 27 -32.44 -51.04 -15.07
C CYS A 27 -32.65 -51.85 -16.37
N GLY A 28 -33.46 -51.37 -17.32
CA GLY A 28 -33.74 -52.02 -18.60
C GLY A 28 -34.81 -53.12 -18.56
N HIS A 29 -35.29 -53.51 -17.38
CA HIS A 29 -36.39 -54.46 -17.25
C HIS A 29 -37.74 -53.82 -17.58
N ARG A 30 -38.70 -54.65 -17.99
CA ARG A 30 -40.01 -54.23 -18.48
C ARG A 30 -41.15 -54.72 -17.59
N VAL A 31 -42.27 -54.01 -17.61
CA VAL A 31 -43.53 -54.40 -16.96
C VAL A 31 -44.73 -53.94 -17.81
N CYS A 32 -45.87 -54.59 -17.66
CA CYS A 32 -47.11 -54.18 -18.31
C CYS A 32 -47.75 -52.99 -17.56
N SER A 33 -48.42 -52.08 -18.26
CA SER A 33 -49.13 -50.95 -17.64
C SER A 33 -50.16 -51.39 -16.62
N ASP A 34 -50.84 -52.53 -16.85
CA ASP A 34 -51.85 -53.06 -15.94
C ASP A 34 -51.22 -53.62 -14.66
N CYS A 35 -50.01 -54.14 -14.77
CA CYS A 35 -49.30 -54.80 -13.68
C CYS A 35 -48.58 -53.79 -12.78
N TYR A 36 -48.25 -52.61 -13.32
CA TYR A 36 -47.45 -51.62 -12.62
C TYR A 36 -48.14 -51.03 -11.37
N PRO A 37 -49.45 -50.67 -11.39
CA PRO A 37 -50.17 -50.18 -10.21
C PRO A 37 -50.24 -51.20 -9.06
N ASP A 38 -50.33 -52.49 -9.40
CA ASP A 38 -50.47 -53.59 -8.43
C ASP A 38 -49.13 -54.04 -7.83
N LEU A 39 -48.01 -53.58 -8.38
CA LEU A 39 -46.71 -53.88 -7.80
C LEU A 39 -46.56 -53.18 -6.45
N PRO A 40 -46.04 -53.87 -5.42
CA PRO A 40 -45.86 -53.28 -4.12
C PRO A 40 -45.03 -52.00 -4.23
N HIS A 41 -45.42 -50.95 -3.50
CA HIS A 41 -44.75 -49.63 -3.49
C HIS A 41 -43.28 -49.69 -3.03
N ASN A 42 -42.82 -50.87 -2.63
CA ASN A 42 -41.42 -51.22 -2.45
C ASN A 42 -40.71 -50.83 -3.75
N LYS A 43 -39.92 -49.77 -3.69
CA LYS A 43 -39.25 -49.12 -4.83
C LYS A 43 -38.19 -50.04 -5.48
N ARG A 44 -38.49 -51.29 -5.84
CA ARG A 44 -37.52 -52.27 -6.35
C ARG A 44 -38.01 -52.95 -7.60
N CYS A 45 -37.16 -53.10 -8.61
CA CYS A 45 -37.52 -53.80 -9.84
C CYS A 45 -37.95 -55.25 -9.53
N PRO A 46 -39.09 -55.76 -10.04
CA PRO A 46 -39.52 -57.14 -9.76
C PRO A 46 -38.58 -58.22 -10.36
N MET A 47 -37.71 -57.83 -11.29
CA MET A 47 -36.79 -58.75 -11.97
C MET A 47 -35.40 -58.78 -11.37
N CYS A 48 -34.79 -57.61 -11.13
CA CYS A 48 -33.42 -57.53 -10.61
C CYS A 48 -33.33 -57.01 -9.18
N ASN A 49 -34.45 -56.68 -8.55
CA ASN A 49 -34.54 -56.15 -7.18
C ASN A 49 -33.75 -54.85 -6.92
N LEU A 50 -33.28 -54.17 -7.97
CA LEU A 50 -32.55 -52.91 -7.88
C LEU A 50 -33.48 -51.78 -7.39
N ASP A 51 -33.00 -50.96 -6.46
CA ASP A 51 -33.73 -49.80 -5.94
C ASP A 51 -34.05 -48.79 -7.05
N ARG A 52 -35.27 -48.25 -7.02
CA ARG A 52 -35.85 -47.28 -7.94
C ARG A 52 -35.76 -45.90 -7.26
N PRO A 53 -34.82 -45.03 -7.66
CA PRO A 53 -34.78 -43.67 -7.14
C PRO A 53 -35.93 -42.85 -7.74
N GLY A 54 -37.13 -42.95 -7.14
CA GLY A 54 -38.25 -42.03 -7.38
C GLY A 54 -38.90 -42.02 -8.78
N ASP A 55 -38.30 -42.66 -9.78
CA ASP A 55 -38.78 -42.59 -11.15
C ASP A 55 -39.87 -43.63 -11.47
N VAL A 56 -40.99 -43.12 -11.97
CA VAL A 56 -42.07 -43.90 -12.60
C VAL A 56 -41.50 -44.53 -13.88
N PRO A 57 -41.72 -45.84 -14.13
CA PRO A 57 -41.35 -46.50 -15.38
C PRO A 57 -41.88 -45.73 -16.58
N ARG A 58 -41.06 -45.56 -17.60
CA ARG A 58 -41.38 -44.74 -18.76
C ARG A 58 -41.67 -45.61 -19.97
N ARG A 59 -42.57 -45.15 -20.83
CA ARG A 59 -42.70 -45.68 -22.19
C ARG A 59 -41.51 -45.16 -23.00
N ILE A 60 -40.80 -46.07 -23.67
CA ILE A 60 -39.76 -45.70 -24.64
C ILE A 60 -40.46 -45.68 -26.00
N PHE A 61 -40.74 -44.48 -26.50
CA PHE A 61 -41.17 -44.31 -27.88
C PHE A 61 -39.91 -44.34 -28.74
N LEU A 62 -39.70 -45.45 -29.45
CA LEU A 62 -38.74 -45.46 -30.54
C LEU A 62 -39.43 -44.76 -31.71
N THR A 63 -38.93 -43.59 -32.06
CA THR A 63 -39.42 -42.85 -33.23
C THR A 63 -38.93 -43.54 -34.50
N LEU A 64 -39.65 -43.43 -35.61
CA LEU A 64 -39.23 -44.01 -36.90
C LEU A 64 -37.82 -43.54 -37.30
N ASP A 65 -37.42 -42.35 -36.87
CA ASP A 65 -36.08 -41.78 -37.06
C ASP A 65 -34.95 -42.62 -36.41
N ASP A 66 -35.25 -43.45 -35.42
CA ASP A 66 -34.27 -44.33 -34.77
C ASP A 66 -33.97 -45.61 -35.58
N PHE A 67 -34.77 -45.92 -36.59
CA PHE A 67 -34.66 -47.15 -37.39
C PHE A 67 -34.07 -46.96 -38.80
N TYR A 68 -34.03 -45.74 -39.33
CA TYR A 68 -33.40 -45.45 -40.62
C TYR A 68 -31.90 -45.16 -40.43
N VAL A 69 -31.06 -46.20 -40.55
CA VAL A 69 -29.61 -46.12 -40.26
C VAL A 69 -28.74 -45.86 -41.50
N ASP A 70 -29.22 -45.95 -42.74
CA ASP A 70 -28.30 -46.04 -43.89
C ASP A 70 -28.25 -44.87 -44.89
N ASP A 71 -29.27 -43.98 -45.00
CA ASP A 71 -29.19 -42.82 -45.92
C ASP A 71 -28.61 -41.54 -45.28
N ASP A 72 -28.49 -41.48 -43.96
CA ASP A 72 -28.09 -40.28 -43.21
C ASP A 72 -26.56 -40.09 -43.09
N ARG A 73 -25.75 -41.05 -43.56
CA ARG A 73 -24.30 -41.02 -43.32
C ARG A 73 -23.64 -39.82 -43.99
N GLU A 74 -24.07 -39.48 -45.20
CA GLU A 74 -23.50 -38.36 -45.95
C GLU A 74 -23.89 -37.01 -45.33
N GLU A 75 -25.13 -36.85 -44.88
CA GLU A 75 -25.60 -35.63 -44.21
C GLU A 75 -24.92 -35.43 -42.84
N LYS A 76 -24.70 -36.52 -42.10
CA LYS A 76 -23.92 -36.53 -40.84
C LYS A 76 -22.45 -36.21 -41.06
N ARG A 77 -21.86 -36.60 -42.19
CA ARG A 77 -20.47 -36.24 -42.57
C ARG A 77 -20.35 -34.77 -42.94
N ASN A 78 -21.27 -34.27 -43.76
CA ASN A 78 -21.30 -32.88 -44.18
C ASN A 78 -21.54 -31.93 -43.00
N THR A 79 -22.35 -32.30 -42.01
CA THR A 79 -22.55 -31.50 -40.79
C THR A 79 -21.29 -31.40 -39.92
N VAL A 80 -20.40 -32.40 -39.90
CA VAL A 80 -19.12 -32.29 -39.19
C VAL A 80 -18.19 -31.31 -39.90
N VAL A 81 -18.09 -31.39 -41.23
CA VAL A 81 -17.26 -30.48 -42.04
C VAL A 81 -17.77 -29.04 -41.97
N ASP A 82 -19.08 -28.83 -42.10
CA ASP A 82 -19.70 -27.50 -41.94
C ASP A 82 -19.55 -26.95 -40.53
N GLY A 83 -19.59 -27.82 -39.53
CA GLY A 83 -19.30 -27.45 -38.14
C GLY A 83 -17.89 -26.91 -37.96
N LEU A 84 -16.89 -27.51 -38.61
CA LEU A 84 -15.50 -27.06 -38.55
C LEU A 84 -15.28 -25.75 -39.29
N ARG A 85 -15.96 -25.54 -40.42
CA ARG A 85 -15.89 -24.28 -41.18
C ARG A 85 -16.40 -23.08 -40.40
N LYS A 86 -17.39 -23.30 -39.53
CA LYS A 86 -17.99 -22.30 -38.64
C LYS A 86 -17.13 -21.96 -37.42
N ILE A 87 -16.04 -22.68 -37.17
CA ILE A 87 -15.10 -22.34 -36.10
C ILE A 87 -14.23 -21.16 -36.57
N ASP A 88 -14.24 -20.11 -35.75
CA ASP A 88 -13.50 -18.86 -35.92
C ASP A 88 -12.73 -18.49 -34.65
N GLU A 89 -12.02 -17.37 -34.67
CA GLU A 89 -11.21 -16.86 -33.54
C GLU A 89 -12.04 -16.54 -32.29
N ALA A 90 -13.34 -16.23 -32.46
CA ALA A 90 -14.25 -15.92 -31.36
C ALA A 90 -14.89 -17.19 -30.75
N THR A 91 -14.70 -18.34 -31.38
CA THR A 91 -15.33 -19.59 -30.95
C THR A 91 -14.72 -20.08 -29.62
N PRO A 92 -15.54 -20.31 -28.58
CA PRO A 92 -15.02 -20.73 -27.28
C PRO A 92 -14.35 -22.10 -27.35
N MET A 93 -13.29 -22.30 -26.57
CA MET A 93 -12.46 -23.51 -26.61
C MET A 93 -13.24 -24.81 -26.39
N ILE A 94 -14.30 -24.76 -25.58
CA ILE A 94 -15.22 -25.88 -25.34
C ILE A 94 -15.88 -26.36 -26.64
N SER A 95 -16.20 -25.45 -27.56
CA SER A 95 -16.80 -25.79 -28.87
C SER A 95 -15.77 -26.43 -29.79
N VAL A 96 -14.51 -25.98 -29.73
CA VAL A 96 -13.38 -26.58 -30.46
C VAL A 96 -13.13 -28.02 -29.98
N GLU A 97 -13.11 -28.25 -28.66
CA GLU A 97 -12.96 -29.59 -28.07
C GLU A 97 -14.10 -30.54 -28.47
N LYS A 98 -15.35 -30.05 -28.47
CA LYS A 98 -16.51 -30.81 -28.94
C LYS A 98 -16.39 -31.18 -30.42
N ALA A 99 -15.91 -30.25 -31.26
CA ALA A 99 -15.68 -30.50 -32.67
C ALA A 99 -14.57 -31.55 -32.88
N LEU A 100 -13.48 -31.48 -32.11
CA LEU A 100 -12.42 -32.49 -32.06
C LEU A 100 -12.94 -33.87 -31.65
N GLY A 101 -13.83 -33.93 -30.67
CA GLY A 101 -14.53 -35.15 -30.27
C GLY A 101 -15.40 -35.73 -31.39
N LYS A 102 -16.09 -34.88 -32.16
CA LYS A 102 -16.89 -35.30 -33.33
C LYS A 102 -16.01 -35.81 -34.47
N ILE A 103 -14.88 -35.15 -34.77
CA ILE A 103 -13.88 -35.62 -35.75
C ILE A 103 -13.38 -37.02 -35.37
N LYS A 104 -12.95 -37.22 -34.11
CA LYS A 104 -12.45 -38.52 -33.63
C LYS A 104 -13.51 -39.63 -33.75
N ARG A 105 -14.79 -39.31 -33.56
CA ARG A 105 -15.90 -40.27 -33.71
C ARG A 105 -16.17 -40.58 -35.19
N ALA A 106 -16.13 -39.59 -36.07
CA ALA A 106 -16.27 -39.76 -37.51
C ALA A 106 -15.13 -40.62 -38.08
N GLN A 107 -13.88 -40.33 -37.68
CA GLN A 107 -12.69 -41.09 -38.09
C GLN A 107 -12.75 -42.57 -37.66
N ARG A 108 -13.30 -42.86 -36.47
CA ARG A 108 -13.47 -44.25 -35.99
C ARG A 108 -14.56 -45.01 -36.74
N LYS A 109 -15.58 -44.34 -37.25
CA LYS A 109 -16.72 -44.96 -37.95
C LYS A 109 -16.49 -45.14 -39.44
N ASP A 110 -15.74 -44.24 -40.07
CA ASP A 110 -15.58 -44.15 -41.53
C ASP A 110 -14.16 -44.47 -42.00
N ASN A 111 -13.48 -45.44 -41.36
CA ASN A 111 -12.08 -45.76 -41.64
C ASN A 111 -11.80 -46.28 -43.07
N GLU A 112 -12.84 -46.45 -43.89
CA GLU A 112 -12.80 -47.06 -45.23
C GLU A 112 -13.14 -46.08 -46.37
N ASP A 113 -13.68 -44.88 -46.11
CA ASP A 113 -14.03 -43.93 -47.17
C ASP A 113 -12.92 -42.87 -47.40
N PRO A 114 -12.17 -42.95 -48.51
CA PRO A 114 -11.07 -42.04 -48.80
C PRO A 114 -11.52 -40.59 -49.01
N GLU A 115 -12.73 -40.35 -49.52
CA GLU A 115 -13.22 -39.01 -49.83
C GLU A 115 -13.54 -38.21 -48.56
N THR A 116 -14.22 -38.86 -47.60
CA THR A 116 -14.55 -38.26 -46.30
C THR A 116 -13.27 -37.96 -45.50
N LYS A 117 -12.27 -38.84 -45.59
CA LYS A 117 -10.94 -38.63 -44.97
C LYS A 117 -10.25 -37.39 -45.56
N GLU A 118 -10.28 -37.22 -46.87
CA GLU A 118 -9.67 -36.07 -47.53
C GLU A 118 -10.38 -34.75 -47.16
N LYS A 119 -11.72 -34.73 -47.14
CA LYS A 119 -12.52 -33.57 -46.71
C LYS A 119 -12.21 -33.16 -45.26
N LEU A 120 -12.09 -34.14 -44.35
CA LEU A 120 -11.69 -33.90 -42.96
C LEU A 120 -10.27 -33.36 -42.84
N LEU A 121 -9.31 -33.89 -43.61
CA LEU A 121 -7.92 -33.40 -43.61
C LEU A 121 -7.84 -31.95 -44.09
N ARG A 122 -8.56 -31.59 -45.15
CA ARG A 122 -8.63 -30.18 -45.61
C ARG A 122 -9.25 -29.27 -44.55
N ALA A 123 -10.35 -29.69 -43.93
CA ALA A 123 -10.99 -28.91 -42.87
C ALA A 123 -10.07 -28.72 -41.65
N ILE A 124 -9.24 -29.71 -41.31
CA ILE A 124 -8.22 -29.59 -40.25
C ILE A 124 -7.13 -28.60 -40.67
N GLN A 125 -6.63 -28.67 -41.91
CA GLN A 125 -5.63 -27.72 -42.42
C GLN A 125 -6.16 -26.27 -42.42
N ASP A 126 -7.40 -26.06 -42.84
CA ASP A 126 -8.05 -24.74 -42.79
C ASP A 126 -8.16 -24.22 -41.35
N LEU A 127 -8.47 -25.11 -40.41
CA LEU A 127 -8.53 -24.79 -38.99
C LEU A 127 -7.14 -24.41 -38.45
N GLU A 128 -6.11 -25.19 -38.77
CA GLU A 128 -4.72 -24.90 -38.40
C GLU A 128 -4.27 -23.54 -38.92
N GLN A 129 -4.55 -23.22 -40.19
CA GLN A 129 -4.21 -21.92 -40.78
C GLN A 129 -4.90 -20.75 -40.05
N LYS A 130 -6.13 -20.94 -39.57
CA LYS A 130 -6.86 -19.93 -38.77
C LYS A 130 -6.29 -19.76 -37.36
N PHE A 131 -5.79 -20.83 -36.74
CA PHE A 131 -5.26 -20.77 -35.36
C PHE A 131 -3.83 -20.24 -35.27
N VAL A 132 -3.01 -20.38 -36.33
CA VAL A 132 -1.63 -19.87 -36.34
C VAL A 132 -1.53 -18.37 -36.01
N PRO A 133 -2.34 -17.47 -36.60
CA PRO A 133 -2.40 -16.06 -36.20
C PRO A 133 -2.74 -15.86 -34.71
N THR A 134 -3.71 -16.61 -34.19
CA THR A 134 -4.13 -16.52 -32.77
C THR A 134 -3.00 -16.91 -31.83
N PHE A 135 -2.22 -17.94 -32.15
CA PHE A 135 -1.05 -18.34 -31.35
C PHE A 135 0.05 -17.28 -31.38
N LYS A 136 0.27 -16.61 -32.52
CA LYS A 136 1.21 -15.47 -32.60
C LYS A 136 0.77 -14.32 -31.70
N GLN A 137 -0.51 -13.92 -31.80
CA GLN A 137 -1.08 -12.89 -30.94
C GLN A 137 -0.99 -13.27 -29.46
N PHE A 138 -1.22 -14.53 -29.10
CA PHE A 138 -1.10 -15.01 -27.73
C PHE A 138 0.34 -14.89 -27.22
N SER A 139 1.34 -15.25 -28.03
CA SER A 139 2.75 -15.07 -27.70
C SER A 139 3.11 -13.60 -27.50
N GLU A 140 2.66 -12.73 -28.39
CA GLU A 140 2.87 -11.27 -28.29
C GLU A 140 2.22 -10.69 -27.03
N LEU A 141 1.02 -11.15 -26.68
CA LEU A 141 0.33 -10.76 -25.45
C LEU A 141 1.07 -11.25 -24.21
N GLN A 142 1.61 -12.47 -24.22
CA GLN A 142 2.44 -12.98 -23.11
C GLN A 142 3.70 -12.15 -22.91
N GLU A 143 4.40 -11.79 -24.00
CA GLU A 143 5.56 -10.90 -23.93
C GLU A 143 5.17 -9.52 -23.41
N ARG A 144 4.03 -8.98 -23.84
CA ARG A 144 3.53 -7.68 -23.37
C ARG A 144 3.19 -7.71 -21.89
N ILE A 145 2.56 -8.77 -21.41
CA ILE A 145 2.27 -8.96 -19.98
C ILE A 145 3.57 -9.00 -19.18
N ALA A 146 4.55 -9.81 -19.59
CA ALA A 146 5.84 -9.89 -18.92
C ALA A 146 6.57 -8.53 -18.88
N SER A 147 6.51 -7.76 -19.97
CA SER A 147 7.07 -6.42 -20.04
C SER A 147 6.38 -5.45 -19.09
N LEU A 148 5.05 -5.48 -19.02
CA LEU A 148 4.26 -4.62 -18.11
C LEU A 148 4.48 -5.00 -16.64
N GLU A 149 4.60 -6.29 -16.32
CA GLU A 149 4.93 -6.76 -14.98
C GLU A 149 6.31 -6.26 -14.54
N HIS A 150 7.29 -6.31 -15.45
CA HIS A 150 8.62 -5.78 -15.19
C HIS A 150 8.61 -4.26 -14.95
N GLU A 151 7.92 -3.50 -15.79
CA GLU A 151 7.76 -2.05 -15.64
C GLU A 151 7.06 -1.70 -14.32
N ASN A 152 5.99 -2.42 -13.98
CA ASN A 152 5.27 -2.21 -12.72
C ASN A 152 6.17 -2.50 -11.50
N ALA A 153 7.00 -3.54 -11.55
CA ALA A 153 7.98 -3.82 -10.49
C ALA A 153 9.01 -2.68 -10.35
N GLN A 154 9.51 -2.13 -11.47
CA GLN A 154 10.41 -0.98 -11.45
C GLN A 154 9.74 0.28 -10.87
N LEU A 155 8.50 0.55 -11.26
CA LEU A 155 7.71 1.67 -10.76
C LEU A 155 7.42 1.53 -9.26
N GLN A 156 7.11 0.33 -8.76
CA GLN A 156 6.94 0.10 -7.33
C GLN A 156 8.23 0.32 -6.55
N SER A 157 9.37 -0.16 -7.06
CA SER A 157 10.68 0.07 -6.45
C SER A 157 11.02 1.56 -6.38
N SER A 158 10.82 2.30 -7.47
CA SER A 158 11.05 3.75 -7.49
C SER A 158 10.12 4.51 -6.55
N LYS A 159 8.82 4.15 -6.51
CA LYS A 159 7.84 4.71 -5.56
C LYS A 159 8.28 4.51 -4.11
N MET A 160 8.79 3.33 -3.75
CA MET A 160 9.31 3.08 -2.40
C MET A 160 10.54 3.94 -2.08
N LYS A 161 11.46 4.12 -3.04
CA LYS A 161 12.61 5.02 -2.88
C LYS A 161 12.18 6.46 -2.65
N TYR A 162 11.22 6.98 -3.42
CA TYR A 162 10.71 8.34 -3.23
C TYR A 162 9.98 8.50 -1.89
N LYS A 163 9.17 7.52 -1.49
CA LYS A 163 8.50 7.54 -0.19
C LYS A 163 9.50 7.60 0.97
N LYS A 164 10.60 6.84 0.88
CA LYS A 164 11.69 6.89 1.86
C LYS A 164 12.35 8.27 1.90
N ARG A 165 12.70 8.84 0.75
CA ARG A 165 13.29 10.19 0.66
C ARG A 165 12.38 11.27 1.23
N ILE A 166 11.08 11.21 0.94
CA ILE A 166 10.09 12.16 1.50
C ILE A 166 10.07 12.05 3.02
N SER A 167 10.04 10.83 3.56
CA SER A 167 10.07 10.61 5.02
C SER A 167 11.35 11.14 5.67
N GLU A 168 12.50 11.00 5.01
CA GLU A 168 13.78 11.53 5.49
C GLU A 168 13.77 13.07 5.49
N MET A 169 13.29 13.67 4.40
CA MET A 169 13.15 15.13 4.28
C MET A 169 12.17 15.72 5.30
N ASP A 170 11.06 15.04 5.58
CA ASP A 170 10.09 15.47 6.59
C ASP A 170 10.73 15.44 7.99
N ALA A 171 11.56 14.43 8.28
CA ALA A 171 12.28 14.34 9.54
C ALA A 171 13.32 15.46 9.69
N THR A 172 14.07 15.77 8.62
CA THR A 172 15.03 16.89 8.65
C THR A 172 14.32 18.22 8.81
N LEU A 173 13.21 18.43 8.09
CA LEU A 173 12.43 19.67 8.18
C LEU A 173 11.89 19.88 9.61
N ARG A 174 11.35 18.83 10.24
CA ARG A 174 10.91 18.91 11.65
C ARG A 174 12.05 19.31 12.58
N SER A 175 13.22 18.66 12.46
CA SER A 175 14.40 19.00 13.24
C SER A 175 14.83 20.46 13.05
N GLU A 176 14.88 20.95 11.81
CA GLU A 176 15.22 22.34 11.51
C GLU A 176 14.20 23.34 12.06
N THR A 177 12.91 23.03 11.98
CA THR A 177 11.86 23.88 12.55
C THR A 177 11.97 23.97 14.07
N GLU A 178 12.23 22.86 14.77
CA GLU A 178 12.46 22.85 16.21
C GLU A 178 13.71 23.65 16.60
N GLN A 179 14.81 23.51 15.83
CA GLN A 179 16.03 24.27 16.08
C GLN A 179 15.82 25.78 15.87
N THR A 180 15.11 26.14 14.81
CA THR A 180 14.77 27.54 14.51
C THR A 180 13.92 28.13 15.62
N GLU A 181 12.94 27.39 16.12
CA GLU A 181 12.08 27.83 17.22
C GLU A 181 12.87 28.02 18.52
N ARG A 182 13.76 27.08 18.86
CA ARG A 182 14.68 27.23 20.01
C ARG A 182 15.58 28.46 19.87
N GLN A 183 16.06 28.76 18.66
CA GLN A 183 16.86 29.96 18.41
C GLN A 183 16.04 31.24 18.56
N ARG A 184 14.77 31.26 18.10
CA ARG A 184 13.85 32.39 18.30
C ARG A 184 13.61 32.66 19.78
N GLN A 185 13.32 31.63 20.57
CA GLN A 185 13.14 31.77 22.02
C GLN A 185 14.40 32.32 22.70
N ARG A 186 15.59 31.83 22.33
CA ARG A 186 16.86 32.38 22.83
C ARG A 186 17.03 33.85 22.46
N ALA A 187 16.78 34.21 21.20
CA ALA A 187 16.88 35.60 20.75
C ALA A 187 15.91 36.51 21.53
N GLU A 188 14.70 36.04 21.82
CA GLU A 188 13.73 36.76 22.64
C GLU A 188 14.23 36.96 24.08
N THR A 189 14.76 35.91 24.71
CA THR A 189 15.34 36.03 26.07
C THR A 189 16.53 37.00 26.11
N TYR A 190 17.40 36.99 25.09
CA TYR A 190 18.49 37.95 25.01
C TYR A 190 17.96 39.37 24.82
N ARG A 191 16.93 39.56 23.99
CA ARG A 191 16.30 40.86 23.79
C ARG A 191 15.72 41.41 25.09
N THR A 192 15.07 40.57 25.91
CA THR A 192 14.55 41.00 27.22
C THR A 192 15.68 41.37 28.18
N THR A 193 16.76 40.57 28.23
CA THR A 193 17.92 40.84 29.08
C THR A 193 18.63 42.13 28.69
N VAL A 194 18.82 42.37 27.39
CA VAL A 194 19.41 43.61 26.88
C VAL A 194 18.57 44.81 27.31
N LYS A 195 17.24 44.76 27.14
CA LYS A 195 16.35 45.84 27.59
C LYS A 195 16.46 46.11 29.09
N GLN A 196 16.57 45.07 29.93
CA GLN A 196 16.76 45.23 31.37
C GLN A 196 18.10 45.90 31.69
N LYS A 197 19.18 45.47 31.02
CA LYS A 197 20.50 46.05 31.20
C LYS A 197 20.60 47.49 30.70
N ASP A 198 19.94 47.82 29.60
CA ASP A 198 19.83 49.21 29.12
C ASP A 198 19.11 50.10 30.14
N ALA A 199 18.03 49.61 30.75
CA ALA A 199 17.33 50.33 31.81
C ALA A 199 18.19 50.51 33.08
N GLU A 200 18.92 49.47 33.51
CA GLU A 200 19.86 49.55 34.63
C GLU A 200 20.99 50.58 34.35
N LEU A 201 21.54 50.56 33.13
CA LEU A 201 22.58 51.50 32.72
C LEU A 201 22.07 52.94 32.76
N GLU A 202 20.84 53.19 32.35
CA GLU A 202 20.27 54.54 32.36
C GLU A 202 20.07 55.07 33.79
N VAL A 203 19.62 54.22 34.71
CA VAL A 203 19.54 54.57 36.15
C VAL A 203 20.93 54.88 36.72
N LEU A 204 21.94 54.07 36.37
CA LEU A 204 23.31 54.28 36.85
C LEU A 204 23.92 55.58 36.30
N LYS A 205 23.66 55.93 35.04
CA LYS A 205 24.07 57.22 34.46
C LYS A 205 23.45 58.39 35.20
N GLN A 206 22.14 58.36 35.45
CA GLN A 206 21.46 59.42 36.20
C GLN A 206 22.03 59.58 37.62
N ALA A 207 22.30 58.47 38.31
CA ALA A 207 22.93 58.50 39.64
C ALA A 207 24.36 59.05 39.60
N GLN A 208 25.12 58.76 38.53
CA GLN A 208 26.46 59.30 38.33
C GLN A 208 26.41 60.81 38.09
N GLU A 209 25.54 61.29 37.21
CA GLU A 209 25.33 62.71 36.95
C GLU A 209 24.96 63.49 38.22
N GLU A 210 24.11 62.91 39.08
CA GLU A 210 23.73 63.52 40.35
C GLU A 210 24.92 63.61 41.32
N LYS A 211 25.73 62.55 41.42
CA LYS A 211 26.97 62.58 42.21
C LYS A 211 27.95 63.62 41.68
N ASP A 212 28.10 63.76 40.37
CA ASP A 212 28.97 64.75 39.75
C ASP A 212 28.52 66.19 40.09
N LYS A 213 27.21 66.45 40.08
CA LYS A 213 26.63 67.73 40.56
C LYS A 213 26.95 67.98 42.04
N GLN A 214 26.78 66.97 42.90
CA GLN A 214 27.09 67.10 44.33
C GLN A 214 28.58 67.38 44.57
N ILE A 215 29.47 66.66 43.86
CA ILE A 215 30.92 66.90 43.91
C ILE A 215 31.23 68.33 43.47
N HIS A 216 30.60 68.81 42.39
CA HIS A 216 30.78 70.18 41.93
C HIS A 216 30.35 71.23 42.97
N LEU A 217 29.21 71.03 43.63
CA LEU A 217 28.74 71.88 44.72
C LEU A 217 29.70 71.86 45.91
N LEU A 218 30.17 70.69 46.34
CA LEU A 218 31.13 70.55 47.44
C LEU A 218 32.47 71.23 47.10
N LYS A 219 33.01 71.02 45.89
CA LYS A 219 34.20 71.72 45.41
C LYS A 219 34.02 73.24 45.44
N THR A 220 32.84 73.73 45.05
CA THR A 220 32.51 75.15 45.09
C THR A 220 32.47 75.68 46.53
N LYS A 221 31.80 74.98 47.45
CA LYS A 221 31.78 75.32 48.88
C LYS A 221 33.18 75.35 49.49
N LEU A 222 34.01 74.32 49.23
CA LEU A 222 35.40 74.27 49.69
C LEU A 222 36.22 75.45 49.15
N LYS A 223 36.01 75.86 47.90
CA LYS A 223 36.68 77.03 47.31
C LYS A 223 36.27 78.33 48.00
N VAL A 224 35.00 78.48 48.39
CA VAL A 224 34.51 79.65 49.15
C VAL A 224 35.06 79.64 50.57
N LEU A 225 34.99 78.51 51.28
CA LEU A 225 35.55 78.37 52.63
C LEU A 225 37.06 78.64 52.65
N GLY A 226 37.82 78.11 51.68
CA GLY A 226 39.25 78.39 51.56
C GLY A 226 39.57 79.87 51.30
N LYS A 227 38.71 80.60 50.57
CA LYS A 227 38.84 82.07 50.43
C LYS A 227 38.52 82.81 51.73
N ASN A 228 37.51 82.35 52.48
CA ASN A 228 37.12 82.95 53.76
C ASN A 228 38.16 82.66 54.86
N GLN A 229 38.75 81.47 54.91
CA GLN A 229 39.89 81.16 55.80
C GLN A 229 41.12 82.01 55.47
N LYS A 230 41.45 82.22 54.19
CA LYS A 230 42.52 83.15 53.81
C LYS A 230 42.25 84.59 54.25
N ARG A 231 40.99 85.04 54.26
CA ARG A 231 40.59 86.35 54.78
C ARG A 231 40.61 86.42 56.31
N GLN A 232 40.18 85.37 57.01
CA GLN A 232 40.29 85.30 58.48
C GLN A 232 41.75 85.22 58.94
N ALA A 233 42.61 84.44 58.25
CA ALA A 233 44.05 84.40 58.53
C ALA A 233 44.76 85.75 58.25
N GLN A 234 44.18 86.62 57.43
CA GLN A 234 44.66 88.00 57.25
C GLN A 234 44.12 88.98 58.30
N MET A 235 43.07 88.63 59.06
CA MET A 235 42.53 89.45 60.15
C MET A 235 42.97 88.97 61.56
N THR A 236 43.50 87.76 61.69
CA THR A 236 44.11 87.26 62.92
C THR A 236 45.61 87.10 62.72
N THR A 237 46.31 88.22 62.53
CA THR A 237 47.67 88.35 63.04
C THR A 237 47.58 88.76 64.50
N ASP A 238 47.14 87.83 65.34
CA ASP A 238 47.55 87.84 66.73
C ASP A 238 47.91 86.39 67.10
N ALA A 239 48.99 86.28 67.86
CA ALA A 239 49.74 85.06 68.03
C ALA A 239 48.99 84.01 68.84
N ASP A 240 49.34 82.76 68.55
CA ASP A 240 49.22 81.60 69.43
C ASP A 240 47.84 80.93 69.50
N THR A 241 47.70 79.79 68.81
CA THR A 241 47.26 78.55 69.44
C THR A 241 47.34 77.39 68.46
N SER A 242 48.28 76.50 68.75
CA SER A 242 48.42 75.13 68.26
C SER A 242 47.10 74.35 68.26
N LEU A 243 46.72 73.76 67.13
CA LEU A 243 45.90 72.56 67.09
C LEU A 243 46.38 71.66 65.94
N GLN A 244 47.20 70.68 66.30
CA GLN A 244 47.47 69.48 65.50
C GLN A 244 46.15 68.77 65.22
N ILE A 245 45.79 68.65 63.95
CA ILE A 245 44.75 67.72 63.49
C ILE A 245 45.50 66.53 62.92
N GLU A 246 45.44 65.40 63.62
CA GLU A 246 45.95 64.13 63.14
C GLU A 246 45.24 63.75 61.84
N LEU A 247 46.02 63.44 60.81
CA LEU A 247 45.55 62.89 59.55
C LEU A 247 45.01 61.47 59.80
N PRO A 248 43.75 61.15 59.48
CA PRO A 248 43.37 59.76 59.29
C PRO A 248 44.04 59.26 58.01
N THR A 249 44.94 58.30 58.16
CA THR A 249 45.44 57.49 57.04
C THR A 249 44.27 56.77 56.38
N LEU A 250 43.77 57.32 55.27
CA LEU A 250 42.88 56.61 54.37
C LEU A 250 43.69 55.52 53.67
N THR A 251 43.67 54.32 54.23
CA THR A 251 44.08 53.09 53.55
C THR A 251 43.14 52.86 52.37
N LEU A 252 43.63 53.22 51.18
CA LEU A 252 43.09 52.81 49.89
C LEU A 252 43.35 51.30 49.69
N ASP A 253 42.57 50.40 50.30
CA ASP A 253 42.78 48.96 50.05
C ASP A 253 41.56 48.07 49.90
N ASP A 254 40.32 48.54 50.05
CA ASP A 254 39.15 47.63 49.94
C ASP A 254 38.48 47.56 48.56
N GLY A 255 38.92 48.38 47.59
CA GLY A 255 38.28 48.49 46.28
C GLY A 255 38.82 47.52 45.22
N HIS A 256 40.12 47.22 45.26
CA HIS A 256 40.80 46.52 44.16
C HIS A 256 40.56 45.00 44.20
N GLU A 257 40.39 44.42 45.38
CA GLU A 257 40.19 42.98 45.56
C GLU A 257 38.78 42.52 45.12
N ARG A 258 37.75 43.37 45.31
CA ARG A 258 36.37 43.08 44.89
C ARG A 258 36.18 43.14 43.37
N MET A 259 36.92 44.00 42.68
CA MET A 259 36.91 44.05 41.21
C MET A 259 37.65 42.86 40.60
N SER A 260 38.77 42.44 41.21
CA SER A 260 39.56 41.31 40.70
C SER A 260 38.83 39.97 40.87
N LYS A 261 38.04 39.77 41.93
CA LYS A 261 37.17 38.59 42.09
C LYS A 261 36.03 38.54 41.05
N ARG A 262 35.36 39.68 40.78
CA ARG A 262 34.29 39.74 39.76
C ARG A 262 34.77 39.44 38.34
N LEU A 263 35.98 39.86 37.98
CA LEU A 263 36.58 39.52 36.68
C LEU A 263 36.96 38.05 36.58
N HIS A 264 37.32 37.41 37.69
CA HIS A 264 37.67 35.99 37.69
C HIS A 264 36.42 35.08 37.57
N ASP A 265 35.29 35.49 38.17
CA ASP A 265 34.01 34.77 38.10
C ASP A 265 33.32 34.88 36.73
N LEU A 266 33.39 36.05 36.08
CA LEU A 266 32.90 36.20 34.69
C LEU A 266 33.70 35.34 33.69
N ASN A 267 34.98 35.09 33.97
CA ASN A 267 35.84 34.30 33.08
C ASN A 267 35.69 32.78 33.32
N SER A 268 35.24 32.34 34.51
CA SER A 268 34.92 30.95 34.80
C SER A 268 33.55 30.53 34.23
N GLU A 269 32.57 31.44 34.18
CA GLU A 269 31.26 31.21 33.54
C GLU A 269 31.32 31.12 32.01
N LEU A 270 32.33 31.72 31.36
CA LEU A 270 32.56 31.63 29.90
C LEU A 270 33.28 30.35 29.46
N ARG A 271 33.93 29.60 30.36
CA ARG A 271 34.66 28.36 30.03
C ARG A 271 33.78 27.16 29.62
N PRO A 272 32.61 26.86 30.22
CA PRO A 272 31.81 25.70 29.81
C PRO A 272 31.21 25.81 28.39
N HIS A 273 31.17 27.00 27.79
CA HIS A 273 30.66 27.19 26.43
C HIS A 273 31.72 26.94 25.33
N ARG A 274 33.01 26.98 25.66
CA ARG A 274 34.09 26.76 24.67
C ARG A 274 34.36 25.28 24.40
N THR A 275 34.24 24.42 25.42
CA THR A 275 34.50 22.98 25.30
C THR A 275 33.35 22.20 24.64
N LYS A 276 32.10 22.70 24.70
CA LYS A 276 30.96 22.08 23.98
C LYS A 276 30.97 22.33 22.48
N ARG A 277 31.48 23.48 22.01
CA ARG A 277 31.57 23.78 20.57
C ARG A 277 32.63 22.94 19.84
N GLN A 278 33.70 22.54 20.53
CA GLN A 278 34.79 21.77 19.92
C GLN A 278 34.48 20.27 19.80
N LYS A 279 33.52 19.74 20.57
CA LYS A 279 33.09 18.33 20.51
C LYS A 279 31.99 18.08 19.48
N GLN A 280 31.28 19.11 19.02
CA GLN A 280 30.27 18.99 17.94
C GLN A 280 30.91 19.10 16.56
N SER A 281 32.00 19.84 16.38
CA SER A 281 32.71 19.93 15.10
C SER A 281 33.55 18.69 14.74
N SER A 282 33.81 17.79 15.69
CA SER A 282 34.57 16.54 15.45
C SER A 282 33.69 15.32 15.21
N ASN A 283 32.36 15.46 15.23
CA ASN A 283 31.43 14.35 15.01
C ASN A 283 30.72 14.41 13.64
N ASP A 284 30.98 15.46 12.85
CA ASP A 284 30.46 15.65 11.48
C ASP A 284 31.49 15.25 10.40
N GLN A 285 32.57 14.53 10.75
CA GLN A 285 33.60 14.03 9.82
C GLN A 285 33.85 12.51 9.96
N SER A 286 32.82 11.71 10.25
CA SER A 286 32.91 10.24 10.18
C SER A 286 31.65 9.65 9.58
#